data_AF-A0A1A8C1I2-F1
#
_entry.id   AF-A0A1A8C1I2-F1
#
_cell.length_a   1.000
_cell.length_b   1.000
_cell.length_c   1.000
_cell.angle_alpha   90.00
_cell.angle_beta   90.00
_cell.angle_gamma   90.00
#
_symmetry.space_group_name_H-M   'P 1'
#
loop_
_entity.id
_entity.type
_entity.pdbx_description
1 polymer ?
#
loop_
_entity_poly.entity_id
_entity_poly.type
_entity_poly.pdbx_seq_one_letter_code
_entity_poly.pdbx_strand_id
1 'polypeptide(L)'
;NKNYPQLRSEYNVYSTFQSHEPEFDYLKSLEIEEKINKIRWLPQKNAAQFLLSTNDKTIKLWKISERDRRADGYNLKEEDGRYKDPNSITSLRVPVLIPMDLMVEASPRRVFANAHTYHINSVSVNSDHETYLSADDLRINLWNLEITDRSFNIVDIKPANMEELTEVITASEFHPNQCNTFVFSSSKGTIRLCDMRASALCDKHSKLFEEPENPSNRSFFSEIISSISDVKFSHNGQYMMTRDYLSVKIWDLKMENRPVETYQVHEYLRSKLCSLYENDCIFDKFECCWNGNDSVVMTGSYNNFFRMFDREHRRDVTLEASRENSKPLQVLKPRKVCTGGKRKKDEISVDSLDFNKKILHTAWHPLDNIIAVATTNNLYIFQDKLTG
;
A
#
# COMPACT_ATOMS: atom_id res chain seq x y z
N ASN A 1 -17.37 40.91 -1.75
CA ASN A 1 -16.20 40.27 -1.14
C ASN A 1 -16.64 39.22 -0.13
N LYS A 2 -16.90 37.98 -0.58
CA LYS A 2 -17.07 36.84 0.30
C LYS A 2 -15.71 36.15 0.41
N ASN A 3 -15.06 36.31 1.56
CA ASN A 3 -13.90 35.50 1.92
C ASN A 3 -14.38 34.05 2.05
N TYR A 4 -14.09 33.24 1.03
CA TYR A 4 -14.12 31.79 1.20
C TYR A 4 -13.01 31.44 2.19
N PRO A 5 -13.29 30.66 3.26
CA PRO A 5 -12.22 30.11 4.07
C PRO A 5 -11.28 29.34 3.14
N GLN A 6 -9.98 29.64 3.20
CA GLN A 6 -8.96 28.94 2.41
C GLN A 6 -9.16 27.44 2.57
N LEU A 7 -9.52 26.76 1.47
CA LEU A 7 -9.58 25.29 1.42
C LEU A 7 -8.19 24.77 1.75
N ARG A 8 -8.03 24.20 2.94
CA ARG A 8 -6.73 23.75 3.46
C ARG A 8 -6.25 22.42 2.85
N SER A 9 -6.90 21.91 1.81
CA SER A 9 -6.74 20.52 1.35
C SER A 9 -6.75 20.36 -0.17
N GLU A 10 -6.22 21.32 -0.93
CA GLU A 10 -5.93 21.07 -2.34
C GLU A 10 -4.59 20.35 -2.45
N TYR A 11 -4.65 19.02 -2.59
CA TYR A 11 -3.47 18.22 -2.94
C TYR A 11 -3.12 18.47 -4.40
N ASN A 12 -2.02 19.21 -4.61
CA ASN A 12 -1.46 19.49 -5.93
C ASN A 12 -0.28 18.58 -6.22
N VAL A 13 0.08 18.45 -7.49
CA VAL A 13 1.28 17.71 -7.91
C VAL A 13 2.50 18.39 -7.29
N TYR A 14 3.16 17.66 -6.39
CA TYR A 14 4.36 18.13 -5.70
C TYR A 14 5.65 17.67 -6.38
N SER A 15 5.69 16.43 -6.87
CA SER A 15 6.82 15.87 -7.61
C SER A 15 6.36 14.74 -8.53
N THR A 16 7.02 14.60 -9.68
CA THR A 16 6.83 13.52 -10.64
C THR A 16 8.21 13.00 -11.07
N PHE A 17 8.42 11.69 -10.99
CA PHE A 17 9.67 11.06 -11.42
C PHE A 17 9.43 9.61 -11.85
N GLN A 18 10.27 9.10 -12.76
CA GLN A 18 10.28 7.69 -13.15
C GLN A 18 10.99 6.87 -12.08
N SER A 19 10.27 5.98 -11.42
CA SER A 19 10.86 5.16 -10.34
C SER A 19 11.59 3.93 -10.89
N HIS A 20 10.94 3.17 -11.76
CA HIS A 20 11.47 1.93 -12.33
C HIS A 20 11.41 1.98 -13.84
N GLU A 21 12.28 1.25 -14.52
CA GLU A 21 12.25 1.06 -15.96
C GLU A 21 12.08 -0.45 -16.21
N PRO A 22 11.48 -0.85 -17.34
CA PRO A 22 11.37 -2.26 -17.66
C PRO A 22 12.75 -2.88 -17.79
N GLU A 23 12.96 -4.01 -17.12
CA GLU A 23 14.21 -4.76 -17.13
C GLU A 23 13.95 -6.15 -17.72
N PHE A 24 14.99 -6.78 -18.29
CA PHE A 24 14.87 -8.14 -18.84
C PHE A 24 15.96 -9.04 -18.29
N ASP A 25 15.57 -10.13 -17.62
CA ASP A 25 16.47 -11.20 -17.21
C ASP A 25 16.65 -12.17 -18.38
N TYR A 26 17.73 -11.98 -19.14
CA TYR A 26 18.07 -12.82 -20.29
C TYR A 26 18.32 -14.30 -19.94
N LEU A 27 18.74 -14.59 -18.71
CA LEU A 27 19.04 -15.97 -18.29
C LEU A 27 17.76 -16.74 -17.99
N LYS A 28 16.74 -16.04 -17.46
CA LYS A 28 15.43 -16.63 -17.16
C LYS A 28 14.39 -16.38 -18.25
N SER A 29 14.74 -15.60 -19.28
CA SER A 29 13.81 -15.11 -20.29
C SER A 29 12.57 -14.46 -19.66
N LEU A 30 12.80 -13.66 -18.62
CA LEU A 30 11.75 -13.05 -17.82
C LEU A 30 11.81 -11.52 -17.95
N GLU A 31 10.72 -10.94 -18.42
CA GLU A 31 10.50 -9.49 -18.36
C GLU A 31 10.12 -9.08 -16.94
N ILE A 32 10.76 -8.03 -16.44
CA ILE A 32 10.50 -7.42 -15.15
C ILE A 32 9.80 -6.09 -15.42
N GLU A 33 8.51 -6.04 -15.11
CA GLU A 33 7.68 -4.85 -15.30
C GLU A 33 8.17 -3.65 -14.46
N GLU A 34 8.03 -2.43 -14.99
CA GLU A 34 8.26 -1.20 -14.22
C GLU A 34 7.12 -0.85 -13.24
N LYS A 35 6.06 -1.65 -13.22
CA LYS A 35 4.87 -1.43 -12.38
C LYS A 35 5.28 -1.35 -10.91
N ILE A 36 4.84 -0.28 -10.25
CA ILE A 36 5.07 -0.09 -8.82
C ILE A 36 4.04 -0.89 -8.02
N ASN A 37 4.53 -1.87 -7.25
CA ASN A 37 3.69 -2.73 -6.41
C ASN A 37 3.34 -2.06 -5.09
N LYS A 38 4.31 -1.43 -4.42
CA LYS A 38 4.13 -0.79 -3.11
C LYS A 38 5.03 0.44 -2.96
N ILE A 39 4.51 1.42 -2.24
CA ILE A 39 5.24 2.61 -1.79
C ILE A 39 5.13 2.69 -0.25
N ARG A 40 6.26 2.97 0.42
CA ARG A 40 6.31 3.19 1.87
C ARG A 40 7.18 4.39 2.19
N TRP A 41 6.62 5.35 2.91
CA TRP A 41 7.36 6.49 3.42
C TRP A 41 8.24 6.08 4.60
N LEU A 42 9.42 6.68 4.67
CA LEU A 42 10.24 6.63 5.88
C LEU A 42 9.85 7.80 6.79
N PRO A 43 9.98 7.64 8.12
CA PRO A 43 9.84 8.76 9.05
C PRO A 43 10.81 9.90 8.70
N GLN A 44 10.29 11.13 8.72
CA GLN A 44 11.04 12.31 8.31
C GLN A 44 12.18 12.60 9.30
N LYS A 45 13.44 12.49 8.84
CA LYS A 45 14.65 12.79 9.64
C LYS A 45 15.16 14.23 9.47
N ASN A 46 14.87 14.86 8.33
CA ASN A 46 15.32 16.21 7.99
C ASN A 46 14.32 16.89 7.03
N ALA A 47 14.69 18.03 6.45
CA ALA A 47 13.82 18.75 5.51
C ALA A 47 13.45 17.92 4.25
N ALA A 48 14.26 16.92 3.89
CA ALA A 48 13.97 16.03 2.79
C ALA A 48 13.04 14.87 3.23
N GLN A 49 12.18 14.46 2.32
CA GLN A 49 11.33 13.29 2.49
C GLN A 49 11.97 12.08 1.82
N PHE A 50 11.72 10.90 2.38
CA PHE A 50 12.28 9.65 1.88
C PHE A 50 11.17 8.61 1.73
N LEU A 51 11.22 7.85 0.64
CA LEU A 51 10.29 6.76 0.39
C LEU A 51 10.99 5.55 -0.22
N LEU A 52 10.48 4.36 0.08
CA LEU A 52 10.77 3.13 -0.64
C LEU A 52 9.68 2.92 -1.69
N SER A 53 10.12 2.53 -2.89
CA SER A 53 9.26 2.07 -3.98
C SER A 53 9.76 0.71 -4.46
N THR A 54 8.87 -0.22 -4.74
CA THR A 54 9.25 -1.55 -5.25
C THR A 54 8.42 -1.94 -6.46
N ASN A 55 9.04 -2.61 -7.42
CA ASN A 55 8.37 -3.47 -8.39
C ASN A 55 8.52 -4.94 -7.95
N ASP A 56 8.40 -5.89 -8.89
CA ASP A 56 8.48 -7.32 -8.62
C ASP A 56 9.84 -7.82 -8.12
N LYS A 57 10.95 -7.11 -8.40
CA LYS A 57 12.31 -7.60 -8.15
C LYS A 57 13.23 -6.64 -7.41
N THR A 58 12.97 -5.34 -7.49
CA THR A 58 13.90 -4.30 -7.06
C THR A 58 13.21 -3.25 -6.20
N ILE A 59 13.79 -2.97 -5.03
CA ILE A 59 13.39 -1.87 -4.14
C ILE A 59 14.33 -0.68 -4.37
N LYS A 60 13.79 0.54 -4.45
CA LYS A 60 14.55 1.79 -4.57
C LYS A 60 14.21 2.72 -3.42
N LEU A 61 15.23 3.31 -2.80
CA LEU A 61 15.09 4.39 -1.83
C LEU A 61 15.24 5.73 -2.55
N TRP A 62 14.20 6.54 -2.49
CA TRP A 62 14.14 7.87 -3.08
C TRP A 62 14.29 8.94 -2.01
N LYS A 63 14.97 10.03 -2.36
CA LYS A 63 14.98 11.28 -1.60
C LYS A 63 14.31 12.36 -2.42
N ILE A 64 13.30 13.00 -1.83
CA ILE A 64 12.61 14.16 -2.37
C ILE A 64 13.04 15.37 -1.53
N SER A 65 13.65 16.37 -2.16
CA SER A 65 14.10 17.58 -1.47
C SER A 65 13.75 18.84 -2.23
N GLU A 66 13.41 19.87 -1.47
CA GLU A 66 13.20 21.22 -1.96
C GLU A 66 14.54 21.95 -2.08
N ARG A 67 14.65 22.76 -3.13
CA ARG A 67 15.80 23.61 -3.43
C ARG A 67 15.32 24.99 -3.87
N ASP A 68 15.70 26.00 -3.10
CA ASP A 68 15.36 27.42 -3.30
C ASP A 68 16.59 28.28 -3.60
N ARG A 69 17.78 27.66 -3.73
CA ARG A 69 19.05 28.35 -3.99
C ARG A 69 19.87 27.65 -5.07
N ARG A 70 20.55 28.46 -5.89
CA ARG A 70 21.54 28.01 -6.88
C ARG A 70 22.88 28.70 -6.68
N ALA A 71 23.94 28.02 -7.08
CA ALA A 71 25.27 28.60 -7.10
C ALA A 71 25.43 29.47 -8.36
N ASP A 72 26.00 30.65 -8.18
CA ASP A 72 26.28 31.59 -9.25
C ASP A 72 27.64 32.27 -9.07
N GLY A 73 28.21 32.84 -10.12
CA GLY A 73 29.53 33.47 -10.11
C GLY A 73 30.68 32.53 -10.50
N TYR A 74 30.46 31.69 -11.51
CA TYR A 74 31.51 30.80 -12.04
C TYR A 74 32.64 31.59 -12.73
N ASN A 75 33.89 31.12 -12.53
CA ASN A 75 35.08 31.78 -13.09
C ASN A 75 35.20 31.66 -14.61
N LEU A 76 34.71 30.55 -15.18
CA LEU A 76 34.91 30.20 -16.60
C LEU A 76 33.66 30.43 -17.45
N LYS A 77 32.51 30.66 -16.83
CA LYS A 77 31.22 30.82 -17.52
C LYS A 77 30.55 32.13 -17.11
N GLU A 78 29.94 32.80 -18.07
CA GLU A 78 28.99 33.89 -17.84
C GLU A 78 27.60 33.32 -17.46
N GLU A 79 26.71 34.18 -16.98
CA GLU A 79 25.34 33.78 -16.58
C GLU A 79 24.54 33.19 -17.74
N ASP A 80 24.85 33.56 -18.98
CA ASP A 80 24.22 33.03 -20.20
C ASP A 80 24.84 31.69 -20.68
N GLY A 81 25.79 31.13 -19.91
CA GLY A 81 26.46 29.86 -20.20
C GLY A 81 27.64 29.95 -21.16
N ARG A 82 27.98 31.15 -21.69
CA ARG A 82 29.15 31.34 -22.55
C ARG A 82 30.44 31.21 -21.78
N TYR A 83 31.46 30.68 -22.43
CA TYR A 83 32.80 30.64 -21.85
C TYR A 83 33.43 32.03 -21.87
N LYS A 84 34.01 32.44 -20.75
CA LYS A 84 34.79 33.67 -20.64
C LYS A 84 36.11 33.50 -21.38
N ASP A 85 36.60 34.58 -22.00
CA ASP A 85 37.94 34.59 -22.60
C ASP A 85 38.98 34.29 -21.51
N PRO A 86 39.84 33.25 -21.67
CA PRO A 86 40.89 32.92 -20.71
C PRO A 86 41.77 34.12 -20.31
N ASN A 87 42.00 35.07 -21.23
CA ASN A 87 42.82 36.25 -20.97
C ASN A 87 42.11 37.31 -20.10
N SER A 88 40.79 37.22 -19.94
CA SER A 88 39.99 38.13 -19.11
C SER A 88 39.96 37.74 -17.62
N ILE A 89 40.46 36.55 -17.27
CA ILE A 89 40.41 36.00 -15.92
C ILE A 89 41.62 36.48 -15.13
N THR A 90 41.42 37.56 -14.37
CA THR A 90 42.49 38.19 -13.56
C THR A 90 42.54 37.71 -12.11
N SER A 91 41.45 37.11 -11.61
CA SER A 91 41.34 36.62 -10.23
C SER A 91 40.33 35.48 -10.13
N LEU A 92 40.53 34.58 -9.17
CA LEU A 92 39.60 33.50 -8.88
C LEU A 92 38.56 33.95 -7.86
N ARG A 93 37.30 33.61 -8.13
CA ARG A 93 36.14 33.85 -7.26
C ARG A 93 35.54 32.52 -6.82
N VAL A 94 34.91 32.54 -5.65
CA VAL A 94 34.13 31.41 -5.14
C VAL A 94 32.65 31.67 -5.47
N PRO A 95 31.93 30.70 -6.04
CA PRO A 95 30.50 30.86 -6.30
C PRO A 95 29.70 31.16 -5.03
N VAL A 96 28.69 32.02 -5.15
CA VAL A 96 27.79 32.41 -4.06
C VAL A 96 26.42 31.80 -4.31
N LEU A 97 25.73 31.41 -3.23
CA LEU A 97 24.35 30.93 -3.31
C LEU A 97 23.40 32.11 -3.45
N ILE A 98 22.67 32.17 -4.56
CA ILE A 98 21.62 33.15 -4.83
C ILE A 98 20.23 32.48 -4.73
N PRO A 99 19.19 33.21 -4.28
CA PRO A 99 17.82 32.72 -4.30
C PRO A 99 17.35 32.35 -5.71
N MET A 100 16.51 31.32 -5.82
CA MET A 100 15.82 30.90 -7.03
C MET A 100 14.39 30.45 -6.70
N ASP A 101 13.58 30.25 -7.74
CA ASP A 101 12.25 29.65 -7.57
C ASP A 101 12.35 28.25 -6.96
N LEU A 102 11.41 27.93 -6.07
CA LEU A 102 11.36 26.65 -5.37
C LEU A 102 11.27 25.50 -6.39
N MET A 103 12.26 24.61 -6.36
CA MET A 103 12.31 23.43 -7.20
C MET A 103 12.34 22.18 -6.32
N VAL A 104 11.54 21.18 -6.68
CA VAL A 104 11.49 19.88 -5.99
C VAL A 104 12.25 18.85 -6.82
N GLU A 105 13.32 18.30 -6.26
CA GLU A 105 14.15 17.29 -6.91
C GLU A 105 13.93 15.92 -6.23
N ALA A 106 13.62 14.90 -7.03
CA ALA A 106 13.60 13.50 -6.61
C ALA A 106 14.87 12.80 -7.10
N SER A 107 15.62 12.17 -6.20
CA SER A 107 16.87 11.46 -6.51
C SER A 107 16.86 10.03 -5.96
N PRO A 108 17.24 9.03 -6.76
CA PRO A 108 17.42 7.68 -6.25
C PRO A 108 18.68 7.65 -5.40
N ARG A 109 18.53 7.33 -4.12
CA ARG A 109 19.64 7.24 -3.16
C ARG A 109 20.28 5.87 -3.20
N ARG A 110 19.45 4.83 -3.24
CA ARG A 110 19.88 3.43 -3.12
C ARG A 110 18.95 2.50 -3.90
N VAL A 111 19.52 1.40 -4.37
CA VAL A 111 18.83 0.35 -5.10
C VAL A 111 19.16 -0.97 -4.43
N PHE A 112 18.14 -1.70 -3.97
CA PHE A 112 18.23 -3.00 -3.34
C PHE A 112 17.65 -4.03 -4.32
N ALA A 113 18.53 -4.80 -4.95
CA ALA A 113 18.19 -5.70 -6.05
C ALA A 113 18.71 -7.12 -5.78
N ASN A 114 18.29 -8.08 -6.60
CA ASN A 114 18.83 -9.44 -6.66
C ASN A 114 18.72 -10.30 -5.38
N ALA A 115 17.85 -9.93 -4.44
CA ALA A 115 17.60 -10.74 -3.23
C ALA A 115 16.33 -11.60 -3.32
N HIS A 116 15.43 -11.30 -4.25
CA HIS A 116 14.16 -11.98 -4.40
C HIS A 116 14.14 -12.87 -5.63
N THR A 117 13.75 -14.13 -5.42
CA THR A 117 13.56 -15.07 -6.54
C THR A 117 12.16 -14.93 -7.13
N TYR A 118 11.16 -14.65 -6.29
CA TYR A 118 9.74 -14.54 -6.66
C TYR A 118 9.28 -13.07 -6.70
N HIS A 119 7.98 -12.81 -6.82
CA HIS A 119 7.46 -11.44 -6.96
C HIS A 119 7.34 -10.77 -5.59
N ILE A 120 7.95 -9.60 -5.43
CA ILE A 120 7.84 -8.83 -4.19
C ILE A 120 6.40 -8.33 -4.04
N ASN A 121 5.73 -8.79 -2.99
CA ASN A 121 4.36 -8.39 -2.65
C ASN A 121 4.30 -7.33 -1.54
N SER A 122 5.35 -7.23 -0.70
CA SER A 122 5.34 -6.35 0.47
C SER A 122 6.69 -5.70 0.73
N VAL A 123 6.62 -4.46 1.22
CA VAL A 123 7.73 -3.75 1.87
C VAL A 123 7.19 -3.09 3.13
N SER A 124 7.93 -3.15 4.23
CA SER A 124 7.54 -2.55 5.50
C SER A 124 8.77 -2.05 6.25
N VAL A 125 8.72 -0.80 6.72
CA VAL A 125 9.82 -0.15 7.44
C VAL A 125 9.73 -0.50 8.92
N ASN A 126 10.86 -0.82 9.54
CA ASN A 126 10.91 -1.14 10.95
C ASN A 126 10.85 0.13 11.81
N SER A 127 10.32 -0.01 13.02
CA SER A 127 10.30 1.03 14.06
C SER A 127 11.68 1.39 14.62
N ASP A 128 12.73 0.65 14.27
CA ASP A 128 14.13 0.97 14.62
C ASP A 128 14.75 2.11 13.78
N HIS A 129 14.06 2.55 12.73
CA HIS A 129 14.50 3.59 11.79
C HIS A 129 15.80 3.28 11.01
N GLU A 130 16.21 2.02 10.99
CA GLU A 130 17.44 1.54 10.36
C GLU A 130 17.15 0.39 9.38
N THR A 131 16.22 -0.50 9.72
CA THR A 131 15.92 -1.69 8.93
C THR A 131 14.53 -1.63 8.28
N TYR A 132 14.34 -2.47 7.27
CA TYR A 132 13.04 -2.72 6.66
C TYR A 132 13.00 -4.16 6.14
N LEU A 133 11.81 -4.70 5.94
CA LEU A 133 11.61 -6.02 5.34
C LEU A 133 11.04 -5.88 3.94
N SER A 134 11.34 -6.88 3.11
CA SER A 134 10.63 -7.13 1.87
C SER A 134 10.24 -8.61 1.78
N ALA A 135 9.02 -8.87 1.33
CA ALA A 135 8.49 -10.22 1.20
C ALA A 135 8.17 -10.51 -0.27
N ASP A 136 8.57 -11.70 -0.72
CA ASP A 136 8.06 -12.32 -1.94
C ASP A 136 7.11 -13.48 -1.62
N ASP A 137 6.75 -14.27 -2.61
CA ASP A 137 5.78 -15.36 -2.47
C ASP A 137 6.24 -16.47 -1.50
N LEU A 138 7.53 -16.62 -1.21
CA LEU A 138 8.04 -17.70 -0.34
C LEU A 138 9.05 -17.24 0.72
N ARG A 139 9.57 -16.01 0.62
CA ARG A 139 10.68 -15.52 1.44
C ARG A 139 10.44 -14.12 1.95
N ILE A 140 10.94 -13.86 3.16
CA ILE A 140 11.03 -12.52 3.74
C ILE A 140 12.49 -12.22 4.03
N ASN A 141 12.96 -11.09 3.50
CA ASN A 141 14.32 -10.61 3.65
C ASN A 141 14.33 -9.32 4.50
N LEU A 142 15.26 -9.23 5.43
CA LEU A 142 15.57 -8.05 6.23
C LEU A 142 16.73 -7.29 5.58
N TRP A 143 16.58 -5.98 5.50
CA TRP A 143 17.55 -5.06 4.92
C TRP A 143 17.92 -3.99 5.92
N ASN A 144 19.14 -3.48 5.81
CA ASN A 144 19.52 -2.22 6.40
C ASN A 144 19.38 -1.13 5.33
N LEU A 145 18.77 0.01 5.68
CA LEU A 145 18.56 1.13 4.76
C LEU A 145 19.86 1.67 4.15
N GLU A 146 21.01 1.39 4.76
CA GLU A 146 22.32 1.83 4.30
C GLU A 146 23.16 0.78 3.57
N ILE A 147 22.70 -0.48 3.51
CA ILE A 147 23.46 -1.60 2.94
C ILE A 147 22.64 -2.22 1.80
N THR A 148 23.15 -2.14 0.58
CA THR A 148 22.42 -2.57 -0.63
C THR A 148 22.90 -3.90 -1.20
N ASP A 149 24.11 -4.33 -0.84
CA ASP A 149 24.80 -5.52 -1.35
C ASP A 149 24.41 -6.81 -0.60
N ARG A 150 23.77 -6.69 0.56
CA ARG A 150 23.43 -7.82 1.43
C ARG A 150 22.04 -7.64 2.02
N SER A 151 21.30 -8.73 2.09
CA SER A 151 20.08 -8.87 2.87
C SER A 151 20.17 -10.15 3.71
N PHE A 152 19.39 -10.21 4.79
CA PHE A 152 19.30 -11.40 5.63
C PHE A 152 17.93 -12.04 5.46
N ASN A 153 17.89 -13.29 5.00
CA ASN A 153 16.65 -14.03 4.91
C ASN A 153 16.19 -14.45 6.32
N ILE A 154 15.02 -13.97 6.74
CA ILE A 154 14.45 -14.25 8.07
C ILE A 154 13.33 -15.29 8.01
N VAL A 155 12.67 -15.45 6.86
CA VAL A 155 11.65 -16.48 6.63
C VAL A 155 11.90 -17.10 5.25
N ASP A 156 11.89 -18.42 5.19
CA ASP A 156 11.88 -19.21 3.95
C ASP A 156 10.90 -20.37 4.12
N ILE A 157 9.73 -20.25 3.47
CA ILE A 157 8.71 -21.32 3.45
C ILE A 157 8.80 -22.18 2.19
N LYS A 158 9.87 -22.03 1.40
CA LYS A 158 10.07 -22.81 0.18
C LYS A 158 10.12 -24.31 0.51
N PRO A 159 9.25 -25.14 -0.09
CA PRO A 159 9.31 -26.58 0.09
C PRO A 159 10.57 -27.15 -0.59
N ALA A 160 11.02 -28.31 -0.12
CA ALA A 160 12.14 -29.02 -0.73
C ALA A 160 11.84 -29.40 -2.20
N ASN A 161 10.60 -29.83 -2.46
CA ASN A 161 10.08 -30.03 -3.81
C ASN A 161 9.03 -28.95 -4.13
N MET A 162 9.24 -28.22 -5.23
CA MET A 162 8.29 -27.17 -5.68
C MET A 162 6.91 -27.73 -6.06
N GLU A 163 6.81 -29.03 -6.38
CA GLU A 163 5.53 -29.68 -6.65
C GLU A 163 4.65 -29.82 -5.38
N GLU A 164 5.26 -29.77 -4.20
CA GLU A 164 4.56 -29.82 -2.91
C GLU A 164 4.16 -28.42 -2.41
N LEU A 165 4.27 -27.40 -3.26
CA LEU A 165 3.90 -26.04 -2.91
C LEU A 165 2.39 -25.95 -2.66
N THR A 166 2.02 -25.77 -1.39
CA THR A 166 0.61 -25.61 -1.00
C THR A 166 0.28 -24.22 -0.48
N GLU A 167 1.28 -23.40 -0.15
CA GLU A 167 1.09 -22.14 0.56
C GLU A 167 2.10 -21.10 0.09
N VAL A 168 1.64 -19.87 -0.14
CA VAL A 168 2.49 -18.72 -0.47
C VAL A 168 2.23 -17.56 0.48
N ILE A 169 3.25 -16.74 0.70
CA ILE A 169 3.15 -15.48 1.46
C ILE A 169 2.44 -14.46 0.58
N THR A 170 1.45 -13.77 1.15
CA THR A 170 0.62 -12.82 0.39
C THR A 170 0.80 -11.37 0.82
N ALA A 171 1.07 -11.15 2.11
CA ALA A 171 1.38 -9.84 2.65
C ALA A 171 2.29 -9.96 3.88
N SER A 172 3.09 -8.93 4.16
CA SER A 172 3.89 -8.84 5.38
C SER A 172 4.04 -7.40 5.87
N GLU A 173 4.04 -7.22 7.18
CA GLU A 173 4.19 -5.91 7.82
C GLU A 173 4.90 -6.00 9.18
N PHE A 174 5.76 -5.03 9.46
CA PHE A 174 6.33 -4.81 10.79
C PHE A 174 5.31 -4.21 11.75
N HIS A 175 5.44 -4.55 13.03
CA HIS A 175 4.67 -3.92 14.09
C HIS A 175 5.06 -2.43 14.23
N PRO A 176 4.09 -1.50 14.37
CA PRO A 176 4.37 -0.06 14.35
C PRO A 176 5.31 0.43 15.46
N ASN A 177 5.33 -0.25 16.61
CA ASN A 177 6.13 0.15 17.78
C ASN A 177 7.14 -0.90 18.28
N GLN A 178 7.09 -2.14 17.79
CA GLN A 178 7.89 -3.25 18.33
C GLN A 178 8.87 -3.70 17.26
N CYS A 179 10.13 -3.35 17.41
CA CYS A 179 11.13 -3.55 16.36
C CYS A 179 11.44 -5.02 16.03
N ASN A 180 11.10 -5.93 16.93
CA ASN A 180 11.32 -7.36 16.79
C ASN A 180 10.10 -8.12 16.26
N THR A 181 8.94 -7.47 16.13
CA THR A 181 7.68 -8.14 15.82
C THR A 181 7.26 -7.82 14.39
N PHE A 182 6.94 -8.84 13.60
CA PHE A 182 6.30 -8.68 12.30
C PHE A 182 5.29 -9.80 12.06
N VAL A 183 4.40 -9.58 11.09
CA VAL A 183 3.45 -10.59 10.65
C VAL A 183 3.61 -10.86 9.16
N PHE A 184 3.21 -12.06 8.76
CA PHE A 184 2.92 -12.35 7.37
C PHE A 184 1.66 -13.21 7.25
N SER A 185 0.87 -12.95 6.22
CA SER A 185 -0.29 -13.77 5.86
C SER A 185 0.05 -14.71 4.72
N SER A 186 -0.82 -15.69 4.53
CA SER A 186 -0.70 -16.64 3.43
C SER A 186 -1.96 -16.81 2.60
N SER A 187 -1.77 -17.48 1.46
CA SER A 187 -2.84 -17.88 0.55
C SER A 187 -3.84 -18.87 1.15
N LYS A 188 -3.55 -19.47 2.31
CA LYS A 188 -4.46 -20.37 3.03
C LYS A 188 -5.32 -19.66 4.08
N GLY A 189 -5.19 -18.34 4.23
CA GLY A 189 -5.96 -17.58 5.21
C GLY A 189 -5.42 -17.65 6.63
N THR A 190 -4.14 -17.97 6.80
CA THR A 190 -3.46 -17.96 8.10
C THR A 190 -2.60 -16.71 8.26
N ILE A 191 -2.46 -16.21 9.49
CA ILE A 191 -1.50 -15.15 9.83
C ILE A 191 -0.49 -15.68 10.83
N ARG A 192 0.79 -15.50 10.54
CA ARG A 192 1.88 -15.87 11.42
C ARG A 192 2.53 -14.61 11.97
N LEU A 193 2.57 -14.51 13.30
CA LEU A 193 3.31 -13.46 14.00
C LEU A 193 4.66 -14.04 14.44
N CYS A 194 5.73 -13.36 14.06
CA CYS A 194 7.10 -13.75 14.33
C CYS A 194 7.75 -12.77 15.31
N ASP A 195 8.56 -13.32 16.23
CA ASP A 195 9.40 -12.56 17.15
C ASP A 195 10.88 -12.81 16.82
N MET A 196 11.56 -11.80 16.27
CA MET A 196 12.95 -11.85 15.87
C MET A 196 13.93 -12.01 17.04
N ARG A 197 13.48 -11.86 18.30
CA ARG A 197 14.31 -12.10 19.49
C ARG A 197 14.34 -13.57 19.87
N ALA A 198 13.29 -14.33 19.54
CA ALA A 198 13.19 -15.73 19.91
C ALA A 198 14.20 -16.60 19.14
N SER A 199 14.43 -16.27 17.86
CA SER A 199 15.36 -16.99 16.99
C SER A 199 15.85 -16.09 15.87
N ALA A 200 17.10 -16.32 15.42
CA ALA A 200 17.68 -15.59 14.30
C ALA A 200 16.93 -15.88 12.98
N LEU A 201 16.47 -17.12 12.81
CA LEU A 201 15.58 -17.52 11.73
C LEU A 201 14.16 -17.57 12.31
N CYS A 202 13.20 -16.91 11.68
CA CYS A 202 11.80 -16.91 12.08
C CYS A 202 11.02 -18.05 11.41
N ASP A 203 11.67 -19.22 11.30
CA ASP A 203 11.13 -20.46 10.72
C ASP A 203 9.97 -21.02 11.55
N LYS A 204 10.01 -20.81 12.86
CA LYS A 204 8.87 -20.99 13.77
C LYS A 204 8.16 -19.66 14.00
N HIS A 205 6.83 -19.67 13.83
CA HIS A 205 6.00 -18.54 14.23
C HIS A 205 5.84 -18.53 15.75
N SER A 206 5.82 -17.34 16.35
CA SER A 206 5.51 -17.18 17.77
C SER A 206 4.02 -17.44 18.03
N LYS A 207 3.16 -17.00 17.11
CA LYS A 207 1.71 -17.13 17.20
C LYS A 207 1.13 -17.41 15.82
N LEU A 208 0.11 -18.25 15.77
CA LEU A 208 -0.64 -18.57 14.56
C LEU A 208 -2.09 -18.14 14.75
N PHE A 209 -2.54 -17.21 13.92
CA PHE A 209 -3.91 -16.76 13.90
C PHE A 209 -4.64 -17.49 12.79
N GLU A 210 -5.60 -18.32 13.19
CA GLU A 210 -6.42 -19.12 12.30
C GLU A 210 -7.85 -19.21 12.85
N GLU A 211 -8.81 -19.19 11.94
CA GLU A 211 -10.21 -19.38 12.28
C GLU A 211 -10.59 -20.83 11.95
N PRO A 212 -11.08 -21.63 12.92
CA PRO A 212 -11.51 -22.99 12.64
C PRO A 212 -12.64 -23.02 11.62
N GLU A 213 -12.38 -23.53 10.42
CA GLU A 213 -13.43 -23.74 9.43
C GLU A 213 -14.24 -24.98 9.79
N ASN A 214 -15.57 -24.84 9.78
CA ASN A 214 -16.46 -25.99 9.91
C ASN A 214 -16.35 -26.84 8.63
N PRO A 215 -15.99 -28.14 8.71
CA PRO A 215 -15.83 -29.00 7.54
C PRO A 215 -17.07 -29.05 6.64
N SER A 216 -18.26 -28.85 7.22
CA SER A 216 -19.53 -28.82 6.49
C SER A 216 -19.70 -27.60 5.57
N ASN A 217 -18.98 -26.50 5.83
CA ASN A 217 -19.01 -25.28 5.03
C ASN A 217 -17.85 -25.21 4.02
N ARG A 218 -16.98 -26.23 3.99
CA ARG A 218 -15.82 -26.25 3.10
C ARG A 218 -16.27 -26.58 1.68
N SER A 219 -16.09 -25.62 0.80
CA SER A 219 -16.30 -25.74 -0.64
C SER A 219 -14.97 -25.63 -1.37
N PHE A 220 -14.94 -25.97 -2.66
CA PHE A 220 -13.77 -25.71 -3.51
C PHE A 220 -13.33 -24.24 -3.44
N PHE A 221 -14.28 -23.31 -3.45
CA PHE A 221 -13.99 -21.88 -3.38
C PHE A 221 -13.52 -21.40 -2.02
N SER A 222 -13.72 -22.17 -0.94
CA SER A 222 -13.35 -21.74 0.42
C SER A 222 -11.85 -21.45 0.53
N GLU A 223 -11.01 -22.29 -0.06
CA GLU A 223 -9.54 -22.09 -0.05
C GLU A 223 -9.10 -20.92 -0.94
N ILE A 224 -9.85 -20.63 -2.00
CA ILE A 224 -9.55 -19.49 -2.89
C ILE A 224 -9.88 -18.17 -2.20
N ILE A 225 -11.08 -18.08 -1.61
CA ILE A 225 -11.55 -16.85 -0.97
C ILE A 225 -10.97 -16.61 0.42
N SER A 226 -10.40 -17.65 1.07
CA SER A 226 -9.72 -17.51 2.36
C SER A 226 -8.32 -16.90 2.22
N SER A 227 -7.76 -16.87 1.00
CA SER A 227 -6.50 -16.20 0.70
C SER A 227 -6.54 -14.74 1.17
N ILE A 228 -5.63 -14.38 2.07
CA ILE A 228 -5.52 -13.01 2.57
C ILE A 228 -4.76 -12.18 1.55
N SER A 229 -5.32 -11.04 1.17
CA SER A 229 -4.76 -10.12 0.19
C SER A 229 -3.98 -8.96 0.81
N ASP A 230 -4.29 -8.58 2.05
CA ASP A 230 -3.61 -7.50 2.77
C ASP A 230 -3.69 -7.71 4.29
N VAL A 231 -2.66 -7.26 5.00
CA VAL A 231 -2.57 -7.28 6.47
C VAL A 231 -2.08 -5.93 6.95
N LYS A 232 -2.78 -5.39 7.96
CA LYS A 232 -2.50 -4.07 8.51
C LYS A 232 -2.59 -4.01 10.02
N PHE A 233 -1.48 -3.71 10.70
CA PHE A 233 -1.54 -3.36 12.11
C PHE A 233 -2.37 -2.08 12.32
N SER A 234 -3.11 -2.04 13.42
CA SER A 234 -3.68 -0.80 13.92
C SER A 234 -2.56 0.15 14.38
N HIS A 235 -2.79 1.46 14.33
CA HIS A 235 -1.78 2.45 14.74
C HIS A 235 -1.35 2.28 16.19
N ASN A 236 -2.25 1.82 17.08
CA ASN A 236 -1.94 1.51 18.46
C ASN A 236 -1.20 0.17 18.69
N GLY A 237 -1.04 -0.65 17.64
CA GLY A 237 -0.36 -1.96 17.69
C GLY A 237 -1.09 -3.06 18.47
N GLN A 238 -2.33 -2.86 18.91
CA GLN A 238 -3.08 -3.87 19.67
C GLN A 238 -3.86 -4.83 18.78
N TYR A 239 -4.22 -4.37 17.58
CA TYR A 239 -5.00 -5.13 16.63
C TYR A 239 -4.24 -5.29 15.31
N MET A 240 -4.66 -6.28 14.54
CA MET A 240 -4.33 -6.37 13.13
C MET A 240 -5.60 -6.60 12.32
N MET A 241 -5.67 -5.98 11.15
CA MET A 241 -6.74 -6.15 10.18
C MET A 241 -6.24 -7.03 9.05
N THR A 242 -7.10 -7.91 8.56
CA THR A 242 -6.84 -8.75 7.40
C THR A 242 -7.98 -8.63 6.40
N ARG A 243 -7.65 -8.59 5.11
CA ARG A 243 -8.63 -8.59 4.02
C ARG A 243 -8.53 -9.90 3.25
N ASP A 244 -9.58 -10.72 3.34
CA ASP A 244 -9.79 -11.83 2.40
C ASP A 244 -10.73 -11.38 1.28
N TYR A 245 -11.14 -12.27 0.37
CA TYR A 245 -11.93 -11.84 -0.78
C TYR A 245 -13.24 -11.18 -0.35
N LEU A 246 -14.03 -11.83 0.51
CA LEU A 246 -15.38 -11.40 0.86
C LEU A 246 -15.46 -10.50 2.10
N SER A 247 -14.44 -10.53 2.96
CA SER A 247 -14.53 -9.99 4.31
C SER A 247 -13.26 -9.24 4.75
N VAL A 248 -13.47 -8.32 5.68
CA VAL A 248 -12.43 -7.70 6.51
C VAL A 248 -12.57 -8.24 7.91
N LYS A 249 -11.48 -8.76 8.48
CA LYS A 249 -11.45 -9.31 9.83
C LYS A 249 -10.46 -8.53 10.68
N ILE A 250 -10.82 -8.26 11.93
CA ILE A 250 -9.95 -7.63 12.92
C ILE A 250 -9.62 -8.65 13.98
N TRP A 251 -8.33 -8.77 14.28
CA TRP A 251 -7.78 -9.70 15.25
C TRP A 251 -7.15 -8.91 16.39
N ASP A 252 -7.38 -9.35 17.62
CA ASP A 252 -6.61 -8.90 18.77
C ASP A 252 -5.34 -9.74 18.86
N LEU A 253 -4.16 -9.12 18.98
CA LEU A 253 -2.89 -9.87 19.04
C LEU A 253 -2.76 -10.81 20.24
N LYS A 254 -3.68 -10.74 21.21
CA LYS A 254 -3.79 -11.63 22.36
C LYS A 254 -4.79 -12.77 22.16
N MET A 255 -5.60 -12.75 21.10
CA MET A 255 -6.61 -13.78 20.78
C MET A 255 -6.35 -14.40 19.40
N GLU A 256 -5.72 -15.57 19.40
CA GLU A 256 -5.23 -16.25 18.18
C GLU A 256 -6.30 -17.10 17.47
N ASN A 257 -7.31 -17.57 18.21
CA ASN A 257 -8.23 -18.60 17.75
C ASN A 257 -9.43 -18.10 16.94
N ARG A 258 -9.65 -16.79 16.86
CA ARG A 258 -10.72 -16.15 16.07
C ARG A 258 -10.52 -14.64 15.97
N PRO A 259 -11.05 -14.00 14.91
CA PRO A 259 -11.14 -12.55 14.88
C PRO A 259 -12.11 -12.02 15.95
N VAL A 260 -11.84 -10.81 16.44
CA VAL A 260 -12.73 -10.07 17.36
C VAL A 260 -13.89 -9.41 16.61
N GLU A 261 -13.68 -8.98 15.37
CA GLU A 261 -14.69 -8.35 14.52
C GLU A 261 -14.56 -8.88 13.08
N THR A 262 -15.69 -9.18 12.44
CA THR A 262 -15.75 -9.65 11.04
C THR A 262 -16.79 -8.85 10.27
N TYR A 263 -16.34 -8.20 9.20
CA TYR A 263 -17.15 -7.33 8.35
C TYR A 263 -17.29 -7.92 6.96
N GLN A 264 -18.53 -8.12 6.52
CA GLN A 264 -18.82 -8.60 5.18
C GLN A 264 -18.76 -7.44 4.17
N VAL A 265 -17.79 -7.49 3.26
CA VAL A 265 -17.57 -6.41 2.28
C VAL A 265 -18.60 -6.49 1.17
N HIS A 266 -18.76 -7.66 0.57
CA HIS A 266 -19.64 -7.82 -0.58
C HIS A 266 -20.21 -9.24 -0.64
N GLU A 267 -20.86 -9.67 0.45
CA GLU A 267 -21.49 -11.00 0.56
C GLU A 267 -22.50 -11.30 -0.56
N TYR A 268 -23.06 -10.25 -1.17
CA TYR A 268 -23.92 -10.36 -2.35
C TYR A 268 -23.22 -10.99 -3.58
N LEU A 269 -21.89 -11.13 -3.58
CA LEU A 269 -21.11 -11.82 -4.61
C LEU A 269 -20.93 -13.32 -4.35
N ARG A 270 -21.32 -13.83 -3.18
CA ARG A 270 -21.11 -15.25 -2.83
C ARG A 270 -21.81 -16.22 -3.79
N SER A 271 -22.98 -15.85 -4.30
CA SER A 271 -23.68 -16.63 -5.32
C SER A 271 -23.07 -16.53 -6.73
N LYS A 272 -22.11 -15.62 -6.93
CA LYS A 272 -21.44 -15.35 -8.20
C LYS A 272 -19.99 -15.87 -8.25
N LEU A 273 -19.51 -16.55 -7.20
CA LEU A 273 -18.12 -17.02 -7.11
C LEU A 273 -17.67 -17.86 -8.31
N CYS A 274 -18.56 -18.69 -8.88
CA CYS A 274 -18.24 -19.47 -10.07
C CYS A 274 -17.92 -18.56 -11.28
N SER A 275 -18.76 -17.56 -11.55
CA SER A 275 -18.53 -16.59 -12.62
C SER A 275 -17.33 -15.68 -12.36
N LEU A 276 -17.05 -15.37 -11.08
CA LEU A 276 -15.89 -14.58 -10.67
C LEU A 276 -14.57 -15.35 -10.77
N TYR A 277 -14.65 -16.67 -10.72
CA TYR A 277 -13.52 -17.55 -10.97
C TYR A 277 -13.22 -17.67 -12.47
N GLU A 278 -14.25 -17.80 -13.31
CA GLU A 278 -14.10 -17.88 -14.76
C GLU A 278 -13.51 -16.61 -15.40
N ASN A 279 -13.64 -15.44 -14.76
CA ASN A 279 -13.12 -14.17 -15.26
C ASN A 279 -11.94 -13.62 -14.42
N ASP A 280 -11.31 -14.47 -13.61
CA ASP A 280 -10.16 -14.17 -12.74
C ASP A 280 -10.38 -13.07 -11.67
N CYS A 281 -11.58 -12.50 -11.56
CA CYS A 281 -11.87 -11.45 -10.58
C CYS A 281 -11.75 -11.97 -9.15
N ILE A 282 -11.96 -13.25 -8.90
CA ILE A 282 -11.80 -13.86 -7.57
C ILE A 282 -10.36 -13.74 -7.02
N PHE A 283 -9.38 -13.50 -7.89
CA PHE A 283 -7.96 -13.34 -7.52
C PHE A 283 -7.56 -11.87 -7.30
N ASP A 284 -8.51 -10.93 -7.40
CA ASP A 284 -8.25 -9.52 -7.11
C ASP A 284 -7.81 -9.31 -5.66
N LYS A 285 -6.66 -8.64 -5.49
CA LYS A 285 -6.07 -8.36 -4.17
C LYS A 285 -6.50 -6.97 -3.70
N PHE A 286 -7.51 -6.92 -2.84
CA PHE A 286 -8.03 -5.67 -2.27
C PHE A 286 -7.21 -5.24 -1.05
N GLU A 287 -6.82 -3.97 -0.98
CA GLU A 287 -6.18 -3.41 0.21
C GLU A 287 -7.20 -2.93 1.24
N CYS A 288 -6.73 -2.79 2.48
CA CYS A 288 -7.50 -2.24 3.58
C CYS A 288 -6.68 -1.21 4.36
N CYS A 289 -7.34 -0.25 5.01
CA CYS A 289 -6.65 0.75 5.83
C CYS A 289 -7.49 1.18 7.04
N TRP A 290 -6.79 1.59 8.09
CA TRP A 290 -7.35 2.18 9.29
C TRP A 290 -7.46 3.69 9.13
N ASN A 291 -8.44 4.31 9.78
CA ASN A 291 -8.38 5.74 10.07
C ASN A 291 -7.34 6.04 11.16
N GLY A 292 -7.00 7.31 11.35
CA GLY A 292 -5.90 7.72 12.25
C GLY A 292 -6.03 7.30 13.72
N ASN A 293 -7.23 6.98 14.20
CA ASN A 293 -7.48 6.55 15.58
C ASN A 293 -7.97 5.10 15.71
N ASP A 294 -7.86 4.31 14.63
CA ASP A 294 -8.27 2.90 14.56
C ASP A 294 -9.77 2.62 14.79
N SER A 295 -10.65 3.63 14.80
CA SER A 295 -12.09 3.45 15.06
C SER A 295 -12.91 3.09 13.81
N VAL A 296 -12.41 3.39 12.62
CA VAL A 296 -13.06 3.10 11.34
C VAL A 296 -12.07 2.40 10.42
N VAL A 297 -12.54 1.37 9.73
CA VAL A 297 -11.77 0.65 8.71
C VAL A 297 -12.37 0.88 7.33
N MET A 298 -11.52 0.93 6.32
CA MET A 298 -11.90 1.15 4.93
C MET A 298 -11.28 0.12 3.99
N THR A 299 -12.03 -0.26 2.97
CA THR A 299 -11.55 -1.17 1.92
C THR A 299 -12.36 -1.01 0.63
N GLY A 300 -11.80 -1.47 -0.48
CA GLY A 300 -12.43 -1.40 -1.80
C GLY A 300 -13.34 -2.58 -2.15
N SER A 301 -14.08 -2.42 -3.25
CA SER A 301 -14.95 -3.41 -3.87
C SER A 301 -15.08 -3.09 -5.38
N TYR A 302 -15.98 -3.77 -6.07
CA TYR A 302 -16.29 -3.58 -7.49
C TYR A 302 -17.25 -2.41 -7.73
N ASN A 303 -17.48 -2.09 -9.01
CA ASN A 303 -18.30 -0.97 -9.47
C ASN A 303 -17.87 0.40 -8.91
N ASN A 304 -16.56 0.60 -8.73
CA ASN A 304 -15.97 1.75 -8.01
C ASN A 304 -16.57 1.96 -6.62
N PHE A 305 -17.01 0.89 -5.96
CA PHE A 305 -17.45 0.97 -4.58
C PHE A 305 -16.30 0.81 -3.61
N PHE A 306 -16.37 1.56 -2.52
CA PHE A 306 -15.56 1.35 -1.34
C PHE A 306 -16.46 1.34 -0.12
N ARG A 307 -16.03 0.64 0.92
CA ARG A 307 -16.78 0.46 2.15
C ARG A 307 -16.01 1.00 3.33
N MET A 308 -16.77 1.52 4.28
CA MET A 308 -16.25 1.99 5.56
C MET A 308 -17.07 1.33 6.66
N PHE A 309 -16.40 0.84 7.70
CA PHE A 309 -17.01 0.15 8.82
C PHE A 309 -16.59 0.86 10.11
N ASP A 310 -17.57 1.40 10.83
CA ASP A 310 -17.41 1.99 12.15
C ASP A 310 -17.44 0.87 13.19
N ARG A 311 -16.33 0.73 13.91
CA ARG A 311 -16.13 -0.34 14.89
C ARG A 311 -16.93 -0.13 16.17
N GLU A 312 -17.05 1.12 16.60
CA GLU A 312 -17.73 1.49 17.85
C GLU A 312 -19.25 1.37 17.70
N HIS A 313 -19.80 1.92 16.63
CA HIS A 313 -21.25 1.98 16.41
C HIS A 313 -21.79 0.80 15.59
N ARG A 314 -20.90 -0.07 15.08
CA ARG A 314 -21.24 -1.21 14.20
C ARG A 314 -22.11 -0.79 13.01
N ARG A 315 -21.76 0.35 12.41
CA ARG A 315 -22.41 0.85 11.20
C ARG A 315 -21.46 0.70 10.03
N ASP A 316 -22.02 0.44 8.88
CA ASP A 316 -21.26 0.38 7.64
C ASP A 316 -21.93 1.22 6.55
N VAL A 317 -21.10 1.70 5.63
CA VAL A 317 -21.56 2.47 4.48
C VAL A 317 -20.83 2.01 3.24
N THR A 318 -21.55 1.95 2.12
CA THR A 318 -20.97 1.77 0.79
C THR A 318 -21.07 3.07 0.02
N LEU A 319 -19.94 3.54 -0.49
CA LEU A 319 -19.83 4.78 -1.26
C LEU A 319 -19.27 4.47 -2.65
N GLU A 320 -19.44 5.40 -3.58
CA GLU A 320 -19.06 5.24 -4.99
C GLU A 320 -18.11 6.36 -5.42
N ALA A 321 -16.98 5.98 -6.02
CA ALA A 321 -16.06 6.92 -6.64
C ALA A 321 -16.40 7.10 -8.14
N SER A 322 -17.16 8.16 -8.46
CA SER A 322 -17.60 8.42 -9.84
C SER A 322 -17.71 9.93 -10.14
N ARG A 323 -16.90 10.40 -11.09
CA ARG A 323 -16.91 11.78 -11.57
C ARG A 323 -18.26 12.21 -12.18
N GLU A 324 -18.98 11.29 -12.80
CA GLU A 324 -20.28 11.58 -13.43
C GLU A 324 -21.40 11.72 -12.38
N ASN A 325 -21.30 10.97 -11.28
CA ASN A 325 -22.33 10.91 -10.25
C ASN A 325 -22.09 11.89 -9.08
N SER A 326 -20.89 12.47 -8.94
CA SER A 326 -20.56 13.41 -7.87
C SER A 326 -19.98 14.73 -8.39
N LYS A 327 -20.58 15.85 -8.00
CA LYS A 327 -20.02 17.20 -8.21
C LYS A 327 -18.96 17.52 -7.15
N PRO A 328 -18.02 18.45 -7.41
CA PRO A 328 -17.09 18.93 -6.40
C PRO A 328 -17.82 19.36 -5.12
N LEU A 329 -17.31 18.95 -3.96
CA LEU A 329 -17.86 19.24 -2.62
C LEU A 329 -19.26 18.67 -2.34
N GLN A 330 -19.77 17.78 -3.19
CA GLN A 330 -21.03 17.10 -2.95
C GLN A 330 -20.86 15.98 -1.92
N VAL A 331 -21.75 15.95 -0.93
CA VAL A 331 -21.83 14.84 0.03
C VAL A 331 -22.21 13.56 -0.73
N LEU A 332 -21.37 12.54 -0.60
CA LEU A 332 -21.62 11.24 -1.20
C LEU A 332 -22.86 10.59 -0.59
N LYS A 333 -23.70 10.01 -1.44
CA LYS A 333 -24.89 9.26 -1.02
C LYS A 333 -24.54 7.79 -0.86
N PRO A 334 -24.96 7.14 0.24
CA PRO A 334 -24.80 5.70 0.40
C PRO A 334 -25.44 4.92 -0.76
N ARG A 335 -24.73 3.91 -1.26
CA ARG A 335 -25.23 2.95 -2.25
C ARG A 335 -25.66 1.66 -1.56
N LYS A 336 -26.66 1.00 -2.12
CA LYS A 336 -27.11 -0.33 -1.69
C LYS A 336 -27.19 -1.26 -2.89
N VAL A 337 -26.67 -2.46 -2.69
CA VAL A 337 -26.69 -3.54 -3.68
C VAL A 337 -27.75 -4.56 -3.28
N CYS A 338 -28.57 -4.97 -4.23
CA CYS A 338 -29.69 -5.89 -3.97
C CYS A 338 -29.55 -7.21 -4.74
N THR A 339 -29.77 -8.31 -4.04
CA THR A 339 -29.78 -9.68 -4.56
C THR A 339 -31.22 -10.11 -4.84
N GLY A 340 -31.77 -9.70 -5.99
CA GLY A 340 -33.13 -10.09 -6.45
C GLY A 340 -34.29 -9.29 -5.85
N GLY A 341 -35.39 -9.14 -6.62
CA GLY A 341 -36.62 -8.45 -6.22
C GLY A 341 -36.93 -7.14 -6.96
N LYS A 342 -38.05 -6.48 -6.63
CA LYS A 342 -38.43 -5.15 -7.19
C LYS A 342 -37.39 -4.11 -6.75
N ARG A 343 -36.57 -3.67 -7.70
CA ARG A 343 -35.57 -2.61 -7.54
C ARG A 343 -36.20 -1.33 -6.97
N LYS A 344 -35.69 -0.82 -5.85
CA LYS A 344 -36.01 0.55 -5.40
C LYS A 344 -35.23 1.57 -6.23
N LYS A 345 -35.74 2.80 -6.26
CA LYS A 345 -35.26 3.89 -7.13
C LYS A 345 -33.76 4.22 -7.01
N ASP A 346 -33.11 3.86 -5.90
CA ASP A 346 -31.70 4.15 -5.61
C ASP A 346 -30.82 2.89 -5.37
N GLU A 347 -31.35 1.69 -5.62
CA GLU A 347 -30.65 0.42 -5.45
C GLU A 347 -30.06 -0.08 -6.77
N ILE A 348 -28.90 -0.74 -6.68
CA ILE A 348 -28.17 -1.31 -7.82
C ILE A 348 -28.27 -2.84 -7.73
N SER A 349 -28.63 -3.48 -8.85
CA SER A 349 -28.69 -4.95 -8.91
C SER A 349 -27.28 -5.52 -8.93
N VAL A 350 -27.07 -6.67 -8.26
CA VAL A 350 -25.81 -7.43 -8.36
C VAL A 350 -25.45 -7.74 -9.81
N ASP A 351 -26.45 -8.06 -10.64
CA ASP A 351 -26.23 -8.39 -12.06
C ASP A 351 -25.85 -7.17 -12.91
N SER A 352 -25.92 -5.96 -12.35
CA SER A 352 -25.54 -4.71 -13.03
C SER A 352 -24.21 -4.14 -12.55
N LEU A 353 -23.48 -4.89 -11.71
CA LEU A 353 -22.16 -4.46 -11.23
C LEU A 353 -21.11 -4.61 -12.34
N ASP A 354 -20.29 -3.58 -12.49
CA ASP A 354 -19.13 -3.60 -13.38
C ASP A 354 -17.89 -4.09 -12.63
N PHE A 355 -17.44 -5.30 -12.94
CA PHE A 355 -16.27 -5.92 -12.31
C PHE A 355 -14.93 -5.37 -12.81
N ASN A 356 -14.91 -4.66 -13.95
CA ASN A 356 -13.70 -3.99 -14.41
C ASN A 356 -13.40 -2.72 -13.60
N LYS A 357 -14.45 -2.14 -12.97
CA LYS A 357 -14.35 -0.98 -12.08
C LYS A 357 -14.06 -1.44 -10.66
N LYS A 358 -12.81 -1.79 -10.38
CA LYS A 358 -12.36 -2.25 -9.05
C LYS A 358 -11.53 -1.19 -8.34
N ILE A 359 -11.82 -0.97 -7.06
CA ILE A 359 -10.97 -0.16 -6.18
C ILE A 359 -10.08 -1.13 -5.42
N LEU A 360 -8.84 -1.29 -5.87
CA LEU A 360 -7.86 -2.17 -5.22
C LEU A 360 -7.03 -1.42 -4.16
N HIS A 361 -6.74 -0.15 -4.41
CA HIS A 361 -5.86 0.68 -3.58
C HIS A 361 -6.63 1.83 -2.94
N THR A 362 -6.44 2.00 -1.64
CA THR A 362 -7.08 3.04 -0.84
C THR A 362 -6.13 3.45 0.28
N ALA A 363 -6.12 4.75 0.62
CA ALA A 363 -5.34 5.27 1.73
C ALA A 363 -6.18 6.21 2.58
N TRP A 364 -5.91 6.21 3.88
CA TRP A 364 -6.48 7.16 4.83
C TRP A 364 -5.37 8.08 5.33
N HIS A 365 -5.65 9.37 5.46
CA HIS A 365 -4.75 10.31 6.10
C HIS A 365 -4.49 9.92 7.56
N PRO A 366 -3.25 9.96 8.05
CA PRO A 366 -2.91 9.44 9.38
C PRO A 366 -3.54 10.23 10.54
N LEU A 367 -3.99 11.46 10.31
CA LEU A 367 -4.51 12.35 11.37
C LEU A 367 -5.88 12.96 11.08
N ASP A 368 -6.29 13.00 9.81
CA ASP A 368 -7.48 13.76 9.38
C ASP A 368 -8.47 12.83 8.67
N ASN A 369 -9.73 13.26 8.60
CA ASN A 369 -10.77 12.55 7.86
C ASN A 369 -10.67 12.85 6.35
N ILE A 370 -9.52 12.52 5.77
CA ILE A 370 -9.22 12.62 4.35
C ILE A 370 -8.86 11.23 3.85
N ILE A 371 -9.50 10.79 2.77
CA ILE A 371 -9.25 9.50 2.14
C ILE A 371 -8.88 9.69 0.67
N ALA A 372 -7.99 8.83 0.19
CA ALA A 372 -7.58 8.75 -1.20
C ALA A 372 -8.02 7.39 -1.77
N VAL A 373 -8.75 7.43 -2.89
CA VAL A 373 -9.35 6.26 -3.53
C VAL A 373 -8.90 6.18 -4.98
N ALA A 374 -8.15 5.15 -5.33
CA ALA A 374 -7.72 4.92 -6.69
C ALA A 374 -8.77 4.11 -7.45
N THR A 375 -9.18 4.64 -8.60
CA THR A 375 -9.89 3.89 -9.65
C THR A 375 -8.91 3.61 -10.79
N THR A 376 -9.31 2.84 -11.80
CA THR A 376 -8.44 2.45 -12.93
C THR A 376 -7.65 3.62 -13.52
N ASN A 377 -8.28 4.79 -13.66
CA ASN A 377 -7.69 5.94 -14.36
C ASN A 377 -7.61 7.23 -13.52
N ASN A 378 -8.24 7.27 -12.35
CA ASN A 378 -8.35 8.50 -11.55
C ASN A 378 -8.07 8.24 -10.08
N LEU A 379 -7.45 9.22 -9.41
CA LEU A 379 -7.34 9.30 -7.96
C LEU A 379 -8.38 10.28 -7.43
N TYR A 380 -9.28 9.81 -6.56
CA TYR A 380 -10.26 10.63 -5.87
C TYR A 380 -9.77 10.96 -4.46
N ILE A 381 -9.94 12.21 -4.05
CA ILE A 381 -9.68 12.65 -2.68
C ILE A 381 -11.02 13.08 -2.09
N PHE A 382 -11.45 12.39 -1.03
CA PHE A 382 -12.64 12.75 -0.28
C PHE A 382 -12.22 13.25 1.09
N GLN A 383 -12.94 14.24 1.60
CA GLN A 383 -12.75 14.77 2.94
C GLN A 383 -14.10 15.01 3.60
N ASP A 384 -14.14 14.91 4.92
CA ASP A 384 -15.32 15.31 5.66
C ASP A 384 -15.60 16.81 5.51
N LYS A 385 -16.85 17.20 5.73
CA LYS A 385 -17.24 18.61 5.71
C LYS A 385 -16.58 19.30 6.89
N LEU A 386 -15.65 20.22 6.61
CA LEU A 386 -15.07 21.10 7.62
C LEU A 386 -16.22 21.82 8.35
N THR A 387 -16.47 21.43 9.61
CA THR A 387 -17.34 22.20 10.50
C THR A 387 -16.57 23.45 10.90
N GLY A 388 -16.75 24.51 10.11
CA GLY A 388 -16.33 25.87 10.45
C GLY A 388 -17.27 26.53 11.43
#